data_AF-A0A443RXD0-F1
#
_entry.id   AF-A0A443RXD0-F1
#
_cell.length_a   1.000
_cell.length_b   1.000
_cell.length_c   1.000
_cell.angle_alpha   90.00
_cell.angle_beta   90.00
_cell.angle_gamma   90.00
#
_symmetry.space_group_name_H-M   'P 1'
#
loop_
_entity.id
_entity.type
_entity.pdbx_description
1 polymer ?
#
loop_
_entity_poly.entity_id
_entity_poly.type
_entity_poly.pdbx_seq_one_letter_code
_entity_poly.pdbx_strand_id
1 'polypeptide(L)'
;SKHIKDMEMELIKKMLSYYPAHRPTSIELSKSPYLPPPELEETEQLNIIRKIVADPKSKSHLLRELVQSEYKHLSNSLFVKHENGYTNETLKQLCSNLQSKGVEFRFVCSTIKRVLKKYCFSLFSLPLFLPNPASKNQENYNLYEVMDRSGCVLCPPHDLRLPFARYVAMNDVKYMRRFDIQKVFRQSTNSANNSPDELWQCSIDFIVAQKSNSAVSCHLEIITILNEIINEFPALRLEACNLRLNHTKLMDSIRSYYNVIDERIFQNFVTVKQLKDVLRKQVKAKPNAKSHHLQDVNEALNEISEVIQLIKKNRDSYFKLLICPNLAFDSTAGQSVYSGLIFQVDFEFLVRTFDSKKKDFKRKIIAHGGQYNEVIEQFERDFSVTNSRSDDTHLIAVGATIDLENVVNCELADKDGEKEVYGSEVDVIIWCSEEISSDV
;
A
#
# COMPACT_ATOMS: atom_id res chain seq x y z
N SER A 1 -13.81 66.91 -8.16
CA SER A 1 -14.49 66.03 -7.19
C SER A 1 -14.52 64.63 -7.78
N LYS A 2 -13.77 63.69 -7.20
CA LYS A 2 -13.70 62.31 -7.71
C LYS A 2 -15.09 61.68 -7.60
N HIS A 3 -15.60 61.13 -8.70
CA HIS A 3 -16.86 60.40 -8.74
C HIS A 3 -16.79 59.23 -7.74
N ILE A 4 -17.57 59.31 -6.67
CA ILE A 4 -17.87 58.17 -5.80
C ILE A 4 -18.61 57.17 -6.68
N LYS A 5 -18.10 55.93 -6.79
CA LYS A 5 -18.73 54.91 -7.63
C LYS A 5 -20.10 54.57 -7.04
N ASP A 6 -21.10 54.27 -7.87
CA ASP A 6 -22.47 54.00 -7.41
C ASP A 6 -22.55 52.90 -6.33
N MET A 7 -21.62 51.93 -6.39
CA MET A 7 -21.45 50.88 -5.38
C MET A 7 -21.01 51.40 -4.00
N GLU A 8 -20.11 52.38 -3.96
CA GLU A 8 -19.65 53.02 -2.71
C GLU A 8 -20.79 53.84 -2.08
N MET A 9 -21.63 54.44 -2.91
CA MET A 9 -22.80 55.20 -2.47
C MET A 9 -23.87 54.29 -1.83
N GLU A 10 -24.07 53.07 -2.34
CA GLU A 10 -24.94 52.07 -1.70
C GLU A 10 -24.40 51.60 -0.34
N LEU A 11 -23.09 51.39 -0.23
CA LEU A 11 -22.46 51.02 1.04
C LEU A 11 -22.63 52.12 2.09
N ILE A 12 -22.39 53.38 1.69
CA ILE A 12 -22.56 54.55 2.56
C ILE A 12 -24.02 54.67 3.02
N LYS A 13 -24.99 54.44 2.14
CA LYS A 13 -26.43 54.41 2.51
C LYS A 13 -26.76 53.31 3.54
N LYS A 14 -26.18 52.11 3.39
CA LYS A 14 -26.36 51.01 4.36
C LYS A 14 -25.70 51.32 5.71
N MET A 15 -24.53 51.98 5.71
CA MET A 15 -23.81 52.41 6.91
C MET A 15 -24.51 53.55 7.67
N LEU A 16 -25.16 54.45 6.93
CA LEU A 16 -25.93 55.60 7.44
C LEU A 16 -27.38 55.26 7.78
N SER A 17 -27.74 53.98 7.87
CA SER A 17 -29.09 53.57 8.30
C SER A 17 -29.38 54.05 9.72
N TYR A 18 -30.62 54.54 9.94
CA TYR A 18 -31.05 55.16 11.20
C TYR A 18 -31.08 54.16 12.38
N TYR A 19 -31.37 52.88 12.09
CA TYR A 19 -31.41 51.83 13.10
C TYR A 19 -30.06 51.07 13.14
N PRO A 20 -29.35 51.05 14.29
CA PRO A 20 -28.05 50.39 14.41
C PRO A 20 -28.04 48.90 14.03
N ALA A 21 -29.17 48.20 14.18
CA ALA A 21 -29.32 46.80 13.83
C ALA A 21 -29.33 46.53 12.30
N HIS A 22 -29.56 47.55 11.48
CA HIS A 22 -29.51 47.46 10.02
C HIS A 22 -28.15 47.87 9.44
N ARG A 23 -27.22 48.33 10.28
CA ARG A 23 -25.84 48.59 9.87
C ARG A 23 -25.10 47.26 9.74
N PRO A 24 -24.39 47.01 8.63
CA PRO A 24 -23.60 45.79 8.48
C PRO A 24 -22.51 45.72 9.55
N THR A 25 -22.27 44.52 10.05
CA THR A 25 -21.16 44.23 10.97
C THR A 25 -19.80 44.30 10.25
N SER A 26 -18.69 44.43 10.98
CA SER A 26 -17.35 44.50 10.38
C SER A 26 -17.01 43.30 9.49
N ILE A 27 -17.53 42.12 9.84
CA ILE A 27 -17.35 40.88 9.08
C ILE A 27 -18.16 40.90 7.77
N GLU A 28 -19.38 41.44 7.79
CA GLU A 28 -20.24 41.58 6.62
C GLU A 28 -19.72 42.67 5.66
N LEU A 29 -19.17 43.75 6.21
CA LEU A 29 -18.54 44.82 5.43
C LEU A 29 -17.30 44.31 4.68
N SER A 30 -16.45 43.52 5.36
CA SER A 30 -15.23 42.94 4.79
C SER A 30 -15.50 41.94 3.66
N LYS A 31 -16.68 41.30 3.65
CA LYS A 31 -17.10 40.37 2.60
C LYS A 31 -17.94 41.04 1.51
N SER A 32 -18.23 42.33 1.66
CA SER A 32 -19.13 43.04 0.76
C SER A 32 -18.44 43.34 -0.58
N PRO A 33 -19.13 43.18 -1.72
CA PRO A 33 -18.59 43.49 -3.04
C PRO A 33 -18.44 45.01 -3.29
N TYR A 34 -18.88 45.83 -2.33
CA TYR A 34 -18.91 47.28 -2.43
C TYR A 34 -17.64 47.96 -1.89
N LEU A 35 -16.75 47.20 -1.23
CA LEU A 35 -15.44 47.72 -0.86
C LEU A 35 -14.55 47.74 -2.12
N PRO A 36 -13.90 48.87 -2.46
CA PRO A 36 -12.87 48.84 -3.48
C PRO A 36 -11.75 47.88 -3.02
N PRO A 37 -11.22 47.02 -3.91
CA PRO A 37 -10.09 46.17 -3.55
C PRO A 37 -8.93 47.07 -3.10
N PRO A 38 -8.23 46.73 -2.01
CA PRO A 38 -7.07 47.50 -1.60
C PRO A 38 -6.04 47.47 -2.73
N GLU A 39 -5.72 48.63 -3.29
CA GLU A 39 -4.61 48.82 -4.24
C GLU A 39 -3.30 48.65 -3.47
N LEU A 40 -2.88 47.41 -3.24
CA LEU A 40 -1.56 47.07 -2.75
C LEU A 40 -0.63 46.94 -3.96
N GLU A 41 0.55 47.57 -3.90
CA GLU A 41 1.58 47.37 -4.92
C GLU A 41 1.97 45.89 -4.99
N GLU A 42 2.17 45.33 -6.19
CA GLU A 42 2.51 43.91 -6.41
C GLU A 42 3.72 43.47 -5.56
N THR A 43 4.65 44.39 -5.32
CA THR A 43 5.84 44.17 -4.48
C THR A 43 5.50 43.97 -3.01
N GLU A 44 4.52 44.69 -2.46
CA GLU A 44 4.05 44.52 -1.08
C GLU A 44 3.25 43.24 -0.92
N GLN A 45 2.42 42.90 -1.90
CA GLN A 45 1.72 41.61 -1.95
C GLN A 45 2.70 40.44 -1.97
N LEU A 46 3.69 40.49 -2.85
CA LEU A 46 4.74 39.47 -2.94
C LEU A 46 5.59 39.39 -1.67
N ASN A 47 5.85 40.52 -1.00
CA ASN A 47 6.59 40.54 0.25
C ASN A 47 5.78 40.00 1.44
N ILE A 48 4.47 40.26 1.49
CA ILE A 48 3.55 39.67 2.48
C ILE A 48 3.45 38.16 2.24
N ILE A 49 3.26 37.72 0.99
CA ILE A 49 3.25 36.31 0.61
C ILE A 49 4.59 35.66 0.97
N ARG A 50 5.73 36.28 0.67
CA ARG A 50 7.05 35.75 1.05
C ARG A 50 7.25 35.64 2.56
N LYS A 51 6.82 36.65 3.34
CA LYS A 51 6.89 36.62 4.81
C LYS A 51 5.98 35.55 5.42
N ILE A 52 4.82 35.30 4.83
CA ILE A 52 3.87 34.25 5.22
C ILE A 52 4.38 32.86 4.82
N VAL A 53 4.94 32.72 3.61
CA VAL A 53 5.57 31.48 3.13
C VAL A 53 6.86 31.18 3.92
N ALA A 54 7.52 32.17 4.51
CA ALA A 54 8.67 31.94 5.37
C ALA A 54 8.28 31.36 6.74
N ASP A 55 7.06 31.58 7.24
CA ASP A 55 6.59 31.08 8.54
C ASP A 55 5.86 29.72 8.39
N PRO A 56 6.43 28.61 8.91
CA PRO A 56 5.82 27.29 8.79
C PRO A 56 4.44 27.17 9.46
N LYS A 57 4.09 28.02 10.44
CA LYS A 57 2.76 28.03 11.08
C LYS A 57 1.72 28.80 10.25
N SER A 58 2.16 29.77 9.45
CA SER A 58 1.29 30.60 8.61
C SER A 58 0.94 29.92 7.27
N LYS A 59 1.81 29.02 6.77
CA LYS A 59 1.59 28.21 5.56
C LYS A 59 0.27 27.45 5.56
N SER A 60 -0.06 26.75 6.64
CA SER A 60 -1.30 25.97 6.74
C SER A 60 -2.54 26.87 6.79
N HIS A 61 -2.47 28.01 7.48
CA HIS A 61 -3.58 28.95 7.56
C HIS A 61 -3.86 29.65 6.22
N LEU A 62 -2.83 30.08 5.50
CA LEU A 62 -3.00 30.74 4.20
C LEU A 62 -3.40 29.75 3.11
N LEU A 63 -2.78 28.56 3.06
CA LEU A 63 -3.24 27.48 2.17
C LEU A 63 -4.68 27.10 2.49
N ARG A 64 -5.05 27.02 3.77
CA ARG A 64 -6.45 26.82 4.18
C ARG A 64 -7.38 27.89 3.62
N GLU A 65 -7.04 29.17 3.73
CA GLU A 65 -7.91 30.23 3.21
C GLU A 65 -7.96 30.25 1.69
N LEU A 66 -6.81 30.15 1.00
CA LEU A 66 -6.72 30.14 -0.46
C LEU A 66 -7.41 28.91 -1.07
N VAL A 67 -7.13 27.73 -0.52
CA VAL A 67 -7.80 26.49 -0.93
C VAL A 67 -9.28 26.57 -0.59
N GLN A 68 -9.72 27.05 0.57
CA GLN A 68 -11.17 27.13 0.86
C GLN A 68 -11.91 28.16 0.00
N SER A 69 -11.28 29.29 -0.34
CA SER A 69 -11.87 30.29 -1.23
C SER A 69 -11.95 29.76 -2.65
N GLU A 70 -10.85 29.22 -3.19
CA GLU A 70 -10.82 28.69 -4.55
C GLU A 70 -11.58 27.37 -4.67
N TYR A 71 -11.52 26.47 -3.68
CA TYR A 71 -12.24 25.19 -3.69
C TYR A 71 -13.75 25.39 -3.72
N LYS A 72 -14.32 26.42 -3.09
CA LYS A 72 -15.77 26.68 -3.25
C LYS A 72 -16.13 27.11 -4.67
N HIS A 73 -15.25 27.85 -5.35
CA HIS A 73 -15.46 28.27 -6.73
C HIS A 73 -15.17 27.12 -7.73
N LEU A 74 -14.10 26.35 -7.50
CA LEU A 74 -13.68 25.19 -8.28
C LEU A 74 -14.59 24.00 -8.05
N SER A 75 -15.04 23.71 -6.83
CA SER A 75 -16.00 22.65 -6.55
C SER A 75 -17.30 22.94 -7.28
N ASN A 76 -17.81 24.17 -7.21
CA ASN A 76 -19.05 24.50 -7.93
C ASN A 76 -18.86 24.44 -9.46
N SER A 77 -17.66 24.67 -10.00
CA SER A 77 -17.37 24.56 -11.43
C SER A 77 -17.09 23.12 -11.90
N LEU A 78 -16.38 22.32 -11.10
CA LEU A 78 -16.00 20.93 -11.38
C LEU A 78 -17.15 19.96 -11.10
N PHE A 79 -17.93 20.18 -10.03
CA PHE A 79 -19.09 19.33 -9.71
C PHE A 79 -20.25 19.53 -10.69
N VAL A 80 -20.40 20.73 -11.29
CA VAL A 80 -21.43 20.96 -12.34
C VAL A 80 -21.13 20.20 -13.65
N LYS A 81 -19.90 19.70 -13.86
CA LYS A 81 -19.60 18.76 -14.96
C LYS A 81 -19.65 17.29 -14.56
N HIS A 82 -19.76 16.97 -13.26
CA HIS A 82 -19.70 15.60 -12.74
C HIS A 82 -21.03 15.06 -12.19
N GLU A 83 -22.19 15.68 -12.49
CA GLU A 83 -23.48 14.96 -12.38
C GLU A 83 -23.52 13.71 -13.28
N ASN A 84 -22.61 13.59 -14.25
CA ASN A 84 -22.45 12.43 -15.14
C ASN A 84 -21.11 11.68 -14.96
N GLY A 85 -20.34 11.93 -13.89
CA GLY A 85 -18.99 11.35 -13.71
C GLY A 85 -18.95 9.96 -13.07
N TYR A 86 -19.95 9.65 -12.25
CA TYR A 86 -20.30 8.30 -11.86
C TYR A 86 -21.78 8.20 -12.12
N THR A 87 -22.19 7.55 -13.21
CA THR A 87 -23.61 7.20 -13.32
C THR A 87 -23.94 6.36 -12.09
N ASN A 88 -25.11 6.56 -11.49
CA ASN A 88 -25.57 5.68 -10.40
C ASN A 88 -25.47 4.19 -10.79
N GLU A 89 -25.45 3.90 -12.10
CA GLU A 89 -25.17 2.59 -12.69
C GLU A 89 -23.72 2.12 -12.52
N THR A 90 -22.70 2.97 -12.69
CA THR A 90 -21.28 2.58 -12.45
C THR A 90 -21.05 2.30 -10.97
N LEU A 91 -21.62 3.12 -10.07
CA LEU A 91 -21.58 2.86 -8.62
C LEU A 91 -22.35 1.59 -8.26
N LYS A 92 -23.52 1.36 -8.87
CA LYS A 92 -24.31 0.14 -8.68
C LYS A 92 -23.59 -1.11 -9.19
N GLN A 93 -22.86 -1.02 -10.30
CA GLN A 93 -22.06 -2.12 -10.86
C GLN A 93 -20.79 -2.40 -10.01
N LEU A 94 -20.13 -1.36 -9.50
CA LEU A 94 -19.05 -1.49 -8.52
C LEU A 94 -19.55 -2.15 -7.22
N CYS A 95 -20.72 -1.72 -6.72
CA CYS A 95 -21.32 -2.26 -5.50
C CYS A 95 -21.88 -3.69 -5.69
N SER A 96 -22.43 -4.04 -6.86
CA SER A 96 -22.95 -5.39 -7.10
C SER A 96 -21.83 -6.43 -7.19
N ASN A 97 -20.70 -6.07 -7.80
CA ASN A 97 -19.51 -6.93 -7.83
C ASN A 97 -18.91 -7.13 -6.43
N LEU A 98 -19.08 -6.17 -5.52
CA LEU A 98 -18.65 -6.29 -4.13
C LEU A 98 -19.56 -7.21 -3.31
N GLN A 99 -20.85 -7.32 -3.65
CA GLN A 99 -21.79 -8.21 -2.97
C GLN A 99 -21.52 -9.69 -3.27
N SER A 100 -21.36 -10.05 -4.55
CA SER A 100 -21.05 -11.43 -4.95
C SER A 100 -19.64 -11.86 -4.54
N LYS A 101 -18.68 -10.93 -4.41
CA LYS A 101 -17.36 -11.23 -3.83
C LYS A 101 -17.37 -11.16 -2.31
N GLY A 102 -18.41 -10.60 -1.70
CA GLY A 102 -18.40 -10.22 -0.28
C GLY A 102 -18.42 -11.41 0.67
N VAL A 103 -19.12 -12.49 0.30
CA VAL A 103 -19.20 -13.71 1.12
C VAL A 103 -17.86 -14.44 1.09
N GLU A 104 -17.31 -14.68 -0.10
CA GLU A 104 -16.01 -15.32 -0.31
C GLU A 104 -14.90 -14.48 0.31
N PHE A 105 -14.96 -13.16 0.15
CA PHE A 105 -14.01 -12.25 0.81
C PHE A 105 -14.05 -12.40 2.34
N ARG A 106 -15.26 -12.49 2.94
CA ARG A 106 -15.41 -12.73 4.38
C ARG A 106 -14.86 -14.08 4.80
N PHE A 107 -15.13 -15.13 4.02
CA PHE A 107 -14.61 -16.47 4.26
C PHE A 107 -13.08 -16.51 4.18
N VAL A 108 -12.48 -15.94 3.13
CA VAL A 108 -11.02 -15.84 2.98
C VAL A 108 -10.41 -15.08 4.15
N CYS A 109 -10.99 -13.93 4.51
CA CYS A 109 -10.53 -13.14 5.65
C CYS A 109 -10.66 -13.87 6.99
N SER A 110 -11.75 -14.61 7.23
CA SER A 110 -11.97 -15.33 8.49
C SER A 110 -11.01 -16.52 8.63
N THR A 111 -10.77 -17.25 7.54
CA THR A 111 -9.80 -18.36 7.47
C THR A 111 -8.38 -17.86 7.72
N ILE A 112 -7.94 -16.80 7.04
CA ILE A 112 -6.61 -16.21 7.25
C ILE A 112 -6.46 -15.73 8.70
N LYS A 113 -7.45 -15.03 9.25
CA LYS A 113 -7.45 -14.59 10.66
C LYS A 113 -7.35 -15.77 11.63
N ARG A 114 -8.05 -16.89 11.36
CA ARG A 114 -8.00 -18.10 12.19
C ARG A 114 -6.59 -18.69 12.22
N VAL A 115 -5.96 -18.85 11.06
CA VAL A 115 -4.58 -19.37 10.96
C VAL A 115 -3.61 -18.42 11.67
N LEU A 116 -3.67 -17.10 11.42
CA LEU A 116 -2.76 -16.15 12.05
C LEU A 116 -2.88 -16.10 13.57
N LYS A 117 -4.10 -16.19 14.11
CA LYS A 117 -4.34 -16.28 15.55
C LYS A 117 -3.74 -17.54 16.17
N LYS A 118 -3.71 -18.67 15.45
CA LYS A 118 -3.05 -19.92 15.90
C LYS A 118 -1.55 -19.70 16.15
N TYR A 119 -0.90 -18.86 15.36
CA TYR A 119 0.52 -18.49 15.49
C TYR A 119 0.77 -17.28 16.41
N CYS A 120 -0.24 -16.86 17.20
CA CYS A 120 -0.16 -15.74 18.13
C CYS A 120 0.12 -14.37 17.47
N PHE A 121 -0.31 -14.17 16.21
CA PHE A 121 -0.30 -12.85 15.59
C PHE A 121 -1.55 -12.07 16.02
N SER A 122 -1.37 -10.82 16.44
CA SER A 122 -2.46 -9.93 16.83
C SER A 122 -2.84 -8.97 15.71
N LEU A 123 -4.13 -8.59 15.65
CA LEU A 123 -4.58 -7.57 14.72
C LEU A 123 -4.06 -6.21 15.18
N PHE A 124 -3.24 -5.55 14.36
CA PHE A 124 -2.72 -4.22 14.64
C PHE A 124 -2.81 -3.35 13.39
N SER A 125 -3.73 -2.39 13.45
CA SER A 125 -4.08 -1.49 12.36
C SER A 125 -3.61 -0.08 12.67
N LEU A 126 -2.95 0.55 11.71
CA LEU A 126 -2.57 1.97 11.80
C LEU A 126 -3.70 2.87 11.30
N PRO A 127 -3.71 4.17 11.67
CA PRO A 127 -4.62 5.14 11.09
C PRO A 127 -4.52 5.16 9.56
N LEU A 128 -5.68 5.23 8.87
CA LEU A 128 -5.74 5.17 7.42
C LEU A 128 -5.05 6.36 6.74
N PHE A 129 -5.26 7.56 7.26
CA PHE A 129 -4.61 8.76 6.72
C PHE A 129 -3.43 9.13 7.59
N LEU A 130 -2.24 9.12 7.00
CA LEU A 130 -1.02 9.55 7.67
C LEU A 130 -0.33 10.64 6.84
N PRO A 131 0.44 11.53 7.48
CA PRO A 131 1.28 12.47 6.74
C PRO A 131 2.23 11.72 5.80
N ASN A 132 2.47 12.30 4.63
CA ASN A 132 3.37 11.72 3.63
C ASN A 132 4.69 11.32 4.32
N PRO A 133 5.10 10.04 4.26
CA PRO A 133 6.33 9.59 4.89
C PRO A 133 7.60 10.25 4.34
N ALA A 134 7.53 10.96 3.19
CA ALA A 134 8.55 11.81 2.54
C ALA A 134 9.94 11.89 3.22
N SER A 135 10.58 10.74 3.38
CA SER A 135 12.04 10.64 3.34
C SER A 135 12.40 10.61 1.85
N LYS A 136 13.54 11.21 1.53
CA LYS A 136 13.98 11.72 0.20
C LYS A 136 14.02 10.72 -0.98
N ASN A 137 13.48 9.50 -0.84
CA ASN A 137 13.64 8.39 -1.77
C ASN A 137 12.31 7.87 -2.38
N GLN A 138 11.18 8.57 -2.19
CA GLN A 138 9.84 8.05 -2.51
C GLN A 138 9.15 8.67 -3.73
N GLU A 139 9.87 9.39 -4.60
CA GLU A 139 9.32 9.99 -5.82
C GLU A 139 8.75 8.97 -6.83
N ASN A 140 9.05 7.68 -6.66
CA ASN A 140 8.68 6.61 -7.60
C ASN A 140 7.45 5.78 -7.18
N TYR A 141 6.80 6.11 -6.07
CA TYR A 141 5.57 5.43 -5.67
C TYR A 141 4.38 6.19 -6.27
N ASN A 142 3.46 5.46 -6.91
CA ASN A 142 2.18 5.99 -7.38
C ASN A 142 1.28 6.34 -6.18
N LEU A 143 1.72 7.26 -5.33
CA LEU A 143 1.06 7.67 -4.11
C LEU A 143 -0.19 8.45 -4.47
N TYR A 144 -1.29 8.12 -3.79
CA TYR A 144 -2.49 8.93 -3.81
C TYR A 144 -2.38 9.95 -2.67
N GLU A 145 -2.51 11.23 -2.97
CA GLU A 145 -2.42 12.31 -1.99
C GLU A 145 -3.75 13.04 -1.87
N VAL A 146 -4.18 13.29 -0.63
CA VAL A 146 -5.42 14.00 -0.31
C VAL A 146 -5.09 15.21 0.55
N MET A 147 -5.51 16.39 0.10
CA MET A 147 -5.39 17.60 0.92
C MET A 147 -6.63 17.76 1.79
N ASP A 148 -6.44 17.88 3.09
CA ASP A 148 -7.54 18.17 4.01
C ASP A 148 -7.96 19.66 3.94
N ARG A 149 -9.06 20.00 4.62
CA ARG A 149 -9.57 21.40 4.67
C ARG A 149 -8.59 22.38 5.33
N SER A 150 -7.57 21.90 6.04
CA SER A 150 -6.55 22.71 6.69
C SER A 150 -5.31 22.95 5.82
N GLY A 151 -5.30 22.40 4.60
CA GLY A 151 -4.14 22.48 3.70
C GLY A 151 -3.06 21.45 4.02
N CYS A 152 -3.31 20.51 4.92
CA CYS A 152 -2.39 19.40 5.20
C CYS A 152 -2.57 18.31 4.14
N VAL A 153 -1.46 17.87 3.56
CA VAL A 153 -1.43 16.73 2.62
C VAL A 153 -1.30 15.44 3.42
N LEU A 154 -2.29 14.57 3.26
CA LEU A 154 -2.38 13.26 3.86
C LEU A 154 -2.33 12.19 2.76
N CYS A 155 -1.76 11.05 3.07
CA CYS A 155 -1.69 9.91 2.16
C CYS A 155 -2.38 8.71 2.80
N PRO A 156 -3.36 8.07 2.14
CA PRO A 156 -3.69 6.69 2.45
C PRO A 156 -2.49 5.75 2.20
N PRO A 157 -2.47 4.55 2.82
CA PRO A 157 -1.36 3.63 2.67
C PRO A 157 -1.29 3.08 1.24
N HIS A 158 -0.15 3.28 0.57
CA HIS A 158 0.21 2.56 -0.65
C HIS A 158 0.60 1.10 -0.37
N ASP A 159 1.17 0.87 0.81
CA ASP A 159 1.54 -0.43 1.38
C ASP A 159 1.28 -0.36 2.90
N LEU A 160 0.94 -1.49 3.51
CA LEU A 160 0.71 -1.61 4.95
C LEU A 160 2.01 -1.78 5.75
N ARG A 161 3.11 -2.19 5.09
CA ARG A 161 4.40 -2.43 5.78
C ARG A 161 5.18 -1.16 6.02
N LEU A 162 5.21 -0.23 5.08
CA LEU A 162 6.00 1.00 5.21
C LEU A 162 5.53 1.91 6.37
N PRO A 163 4.21 2.19 6.53
CA PRO A 163 3.70 2.90 7.71
C PRO A 163 4.02 2.18 9.01
N PHE A 164 4.04 0.85 8.97
CA PHE A 164 4.36 0.01 10.11
C PHE A 164 5.84 0.08 10.50
N ALA A 165 6.76 0.00 9.54
CA ALA A 165 8.19 0.19 9.79
C ALA A 165 8.46 1.56 10.45
N ARG A 166 7.77 2.62 9.99
CA ARG A 166 7.82 3.94 10.61
C ARG A 166 7.31 3.92 12.06
N TYR A 167 6.20 3.24 12.33
CA TYR A 167 5.68 3.09 13.70
C TYR A 167 6.66 2.34 14.62
N VAL A 168 7.29 1.27 14.13
CA VAL A 168 8.29 0.49 14.88
C VAL A 168 9.48 1.36 15.27
N ALA A 169 10.02 2.11 14.30
CA ALA A 169 11.13 3.04 14.53
C ALA A 169 10.77 4.16 15.53
N MET A 170 9.60 4.78 15.37
CA MET A 170 9.14 5.86 16.27
C MET A 170 8.99 5.39 17.73
N ASN A 171 8.42 4.19 17.93
CA ASN A 171 8.04 3.71 19.26
C ASN A 171 9.07 2.75 19.88
N ASP A 172 10.21 2.51 19.22
CA ASP A 172 11.25 1.58 19.66
C ASP A 172 10.73 0.16 19.92
N VAL A 173 9.90 -0.35 19.01
CA VAL A 173 9.25 -1.66 19.19
C VAL A 173 10.27 -2.78 19.00
N LYS A 174 10.65 -3.45 20.09
CA LYS A 174 11.65 -4.54 20.06
C LYS A 174 11.08 -5.91 19.69
N TYR A 175 9.82 -6.17 20.03
CA TYR A 175 9.17 -7.46 19.78
C TYR A 175 7.72 -7.24 19.41
N MET A 176 7.31 -7.70 18.23
CA MET A 176 5.91 -7.69 17.84
C MET A 176 5.59 -8.72 16.76
N ARG A 177 4.44 -9.37 16.89
CA ARG A 177 3.84 -10.24 15.88
C ARG A 177 2.49 -9.66 15.52
N ARG A 178 2.38 -9.06 14.33
CA ARG A 178 1.13 -8.44 13.91
C ARG A 178 0.64 -8.95 12.57
N PHE A 179 -0.66 -8.88 12.39
CA PHE A 179 -1.25 -8.86 11.06
C PHE A 179 -2.21 -7.69 10.93
N ASP A 180 -2.43 -7.27 9.69
CA ASP A 180 -3.38 -6.20 9.35
C ASP A 180 -4.07 -6.54 8.02
N ILE A 181 -5.37 -6.31 7.96
CA ILE A 181 -6.18 -6.54 6.75
C ILE A 181 -6.88 -5.23 6.42
N GLN A 182 -6.38 -4.56 5.39
CA GLN A 182 -6.86 -3.24 4.98
C GLN A 182 -6.75 -3.06 3.47
N LYS A 183 -7.44 -2.03 2.97
CA LYS A 183 -7.27 -1.55 1.61
C LYS A 183 -6.01 -0.69 1.51
N VAL A 184 -5.26 -0.91 0.44
CA VAL A 184 -4.20 0.00 0.00
C VAL A 184 -4.67 0.76 -1.23
N PHE A 185 -4.16 1.99 -1.38
CA PHE A 185 -4.61 2.93 -2.38
C PHE A 185 -3.44 3.34 -3.27
N ARG A 186 -3.65 3.26 -4.58
CA ARG A 186 -2.64 3.65 -5.58
C ARG A 186 -3.23 4.60 -6.58
N GLN A 187 -2.43 5.55 -7.05
CA GLN A 187 -2.83 6.44 -8.13
C GLN A 187 -3.06 5.60 -9.39
N SER A 188 -4.28 5.68 -9.96
CA SER A 188 -4.60 4.97 -11.18
C SER A 188 -3.77 5.51 -12.34
N THR A 189 -3.20 4.62 -13.14
CA THR A 189 -2.48 5.00 -14.37
C THR A 189 -3.43 5.41 -15.50
N ASN A 190 -4.73 5.16 -15.33
CA ASN A 190 -5.76 5.50 -16.30
C ASN A 190 -6.26 6.93 -16.05
N SER A 191 -5.86 7.88 -16.90
CA SER A 191 -6.22 9.30 -16.80
C SER A 191 -7.73 9.60 -16.88
N ALA A 192 -8.55 8.63 -17.28
CA ALA A 192 -10.01 8.75 -17.32
C ALA A 192 -10.69 8.42 -15.99
N ASN A 193 -10.02 7.72 -15.08
CA ASN A 193 -10.56 7.35 -13.78
C ASN A 193 -9.93 8.23 -12.69
N ASN A 194 -10.73 9.13 -12.11
CA ASN A 194 -10.27 9.99 -11.02
C ASN A 194 -10.26 9.28 -9.66
N SER A 195 -10.75 8.03 -9.58
CA SER A 195 -10.64 7.20 -8.37
C SER A 195 -9.25 6.58 -8.23
N PRO A 196 -8.75 6.42 -6.99
CA PRO A 196 -7.61 5.56 -6.73
C PRO A 196 -7.96 4.10 -7.03
N ASP A 197 -6.95 3.32 -7.41
CA ASP A 197 -7.07 1.87 -7.44
C ASP A 197 -7.04 1.38 -5.99
N GLU A 198 -8.11 0.68 -5.58
CA GLU A 198 -8.26 0.11 -4.23
C GLU A 198 -7.94 -1.38 -4.29
N LEU A 199 -7.01 -1.84 -3.45
CA LEU A 199 -6.61 -3.25 -3.39
C LEU A 199 -6.65 -3.76 -1.96
N TRP A 200 -7.28 -4.90 -1.72
CA TRP A 200 -7.26 -5.55 -0.40
C TRP A 200 -5.98 -6.35 -0.17
N GLN A 201 -5.27 -6.04 0.92
CA GLN A 201 -4.06 -6.74 1.31
C GLN A 201 -4.13 -7.22 2.75
N CYS A 202 -3.50 -8.37 3.02
CA CYS A 202 -3.20 -8.84 4.36
C CYS A 202 -1.70 -8.77 4.60
N SER A 203 -1.25 -7.88 5.47
CA SER A 203 0.15 -7.79 5.87
C SER A 203 0.38 -8.58 7.15
N ILE A 204 1.47 -9.32 7.21
CA ILE A 204 1.93 -10.12 8.34
C ILE A 204 3.36 -9.68 8.62
N ASP A 205 3.65 -9.30 9.86
CA ASP A 205 4.97 -8.81 10.23
C ASP A 205 5.42 -9.39 11.56
N PHE A 206 6.70 -9.76 11.60
CA PHE A 206 7.38 -10.28 12.77
C PHE A 206 8.66 -9.47 13.05
N ILE A 207 8.66 -8.79 14.20
CA ILE A 207 9.77 -7.96 14.69
C ILE A 207 10.38 -8.63 15.93
N VAL A 208 11.71 -8.78 15.94
CA VAL A 208 12.48 -9.39 17.04
C VAL A 208 13.81 -8.67 17.21
N ALA A 209 14.15 -8.25 18.43
CA ALA A 209 15.49 -7.78 18.74
C ALA A 209 16.50 -8.93 18.71
N GLN A 210 17.59 -8.75 17.97
CA GLN A 210 18.61 -9.76 17.73
C GLN A 210 19.43 -10.03 19.00
N LYS A 211 18.95 -10.97 19.81
CA LYS A 211 19.58 -11.38 21.08
C LYS A 211 19.70 -12.90 21.25
N SER A 212 19.32 -13.67 20.21
CA SER A 212 19.43 -15.14 20.17
C SER A 212 19.17 -15.76 18.78
N ASN A 213 18.32 -15.13 17.96
CA ASN A 213 17.65 -15.80 16.84
C ASN A 213 18.25 -15.47 15.47
N SER A 214 18.33 -16.47 14.58
CA SER A 214 18.69 -16.27 13.18
C SER A 214 17.50 -15.69 12.39
N ALA A 215 17.77 -14.77 11.45
CA ALA A 215 16.75 -14.24 10.53
C ALA A 215 16.03 -15.38 9.79
N VAL A 216 16.78 -16.45 9.46
CA VAL A 216 16.29 -17.70 8.86
C VAL A 216 15.09 -18.29 9.61
N SER A 217 15.10 -18.29 10.93
CA SER A 217 13.99 -18.85 11.72
C SER A 217 12.70 -18.04 11.54
N CYS A 218 12.80 -16.71 11.45
CA CYS A 218 11.67 -15.83 11.22
C CYS A 218 11.08 -16.00 9.82
N HIS A 219 11.95 -16.18 8.81
CA HIS A 219 11.52 -16.50 7.44
C HIS A 219 10.75 -17.83 7.37
N LEU A 220 11.26 -18.86 8.04
CA LEU A 220 10.64 -20.17 8.03
C LEU A 220 9.25 -20.17 8.67
N GLU A 221 9.08 -19.44 9.77
CA GLU A 221 7.79 -19.31 10.42
C GLU A 221 6.77 -18.67 9.47
N ILE A 222 7.12 -17.55 8.83
CA ILE A 222 6.23 -16.87 7.88
C ILE A 222 5.92 -17.75 6.67
N ILE A 223 6.91 -18.44 6.10
CA ILE A 223 6.70 -19.35 4.97
C ILE A 223 5.79 -20.54 5.39
N THR A 224 5.93 -21.03 6.62
CA THR A 224 5.09 -22.11 7.16
C THR A 224 3.65 -21.64 7.35
N ILE A 225 3.45 -20.42 7.85
CA ILE A 225 2.12 -19.80 7.96
C ILE A 225 1.49 -19.65 6.58
N LEU A 226 2.24 -19.18 5.57
CA LEU A 226 1.74 -19.07 4.20
C LEU A 226 1.37 -20.43 3.61
N ASN A 227 2.16 -21.48 3.87
CA ASN A 227 1.84 -22.85 3.49
C ASN A 227 0.54 -23.32 4.13
N GLU A 228 0.35 -23.08 5.44
CA GLU A 228 -0.89 -23.44 6.14
C GLU A 228 -2.09 -22.67 5.58
N ILE A 229 -1.96 -21.36 5.36
CA ILE A 229 -3.02 -20.54 4.75
C ILE A 229 -3.40 -21.10 3.38
N ILE A 230 -2.43 -21.40 2.51
CA ILE A 230 -2.70 -21.91 1.17
C ILE A 230 -3.34 -23.31 1.20
N ASN A 231 -2.99 -24.15 2.18
CA ASN A 231 -3.58 -25.47 2.35
C ASN A 231 -5.04 -25.46 2.79
N GLU A 232 -5.50 -24.38 3.42
CA GLU A 232 -6.90 -24.19 3.83
C GLU A 232 -7.80 -23.84 2.63
N PHE A 233 -7.22 -23.49 1.48
CA PHE A 233 -7.92 -23.10 0.25
C PHE A 233 -7.80 -24.20 -0.81
N PRO A 234 -8.87 -24.99 -1.08
CA PRO A 234 -8.82 -26.10 -2.04
C PRO A 234 -8.38 -25.66 -3.44
N ALA A 235 -8.81 -24.49 -3.91
CA ALA A 235 -8.47 -23.96 -5.23
C ALA A 235 -6.95 -23.73 -5.40
N LEU A 236 -6.25 -23.45 -4.29
CA LEU A 236 -4.81 -23.20 -4.26
C LEU A 236 -3.98 -24.44 -3.91
N ARG A 237 -4.63 -25.51 -3.42
CA ARG A 237 -3.99 -26.76 -2.96
C ARG A 237 -3.47 -27.65 -4.10
N LEU A 238 -4.00 -27.48 -5.31
CA LEU A 238 -3.50 -28.15 -6.50
C LEU A 238 -2.05 -27.71 -6.76
N GLU A 239 -1.18 -28.63 -7.20
CA GLU A 239 0.30 -28.57 -7.30
C GLU A 239 0.91 -27.41 -8.16
N ALA A 240 0.18 -26.32 -8.34
CA ALA A 240 0.46 -25.13 -9.13
C ALA A 240 1.09 -23.97 -8.32
N CYS A 241 1.22 -24.08 -6.98
CA CYS A 241 1.86 -23.06 -6.17
C CYS A 241 3.40 -23.23 -6.16
N ASN A 242 4.11 -22.21 -6.65
CA ASN A 242 5.57 -22.15 -6.60
C ASN A 242 6.02 -21.16 -5.52
N LEU A 243 7.04 -21.55 -4.74
CA LEU A 243 7.74 -20.66 -3.82
C LEU A 243 9.06 -20.24 -4.47
N ARG A 244 9.14 -18.99 -4.91
CA ARG A 244 10.32 -18.38 -5.52
C ARG A 244 11.12 -17.65 -4.45
N LEU A 245 12.37 -18.02 -4.25
CA LEU A 245 13.28 -17.44 -3.26
C LEU A 245 14.39 -16.64 -3.95
N ASN A 246 14.80 -15.53 -3.34
CA ASN A 246 15.94 -14.74 -3.75
C ASN A 246 16.52 -13.98 -2.55
N HIS A 247 17.62 -13.26 -2.74
CA HIS A 247 18.25 -12.43 -1.72
C HIS A 247 18.75 -11.12 -2.34
N THR A 248 18.57 -9.99 -1.67
CA THR A 248 18.96 -8.66 -2.17
C THR A 248 20.47 -8.56 -2.44
N LYS A 249 21.33 -8.95 -1.48
CA LYS A 249 22.79 -9.08 -1.68
C LYS A 249 23.20 -9.84 -2.95
N LEU A 250 22.48 -10.91 -3.31
CA LEU A 250 22.73 -11.67 -4.55
C LEU A 250 22.41 -10.80 -5.77
N MET A 251 21.26 -10.14 -5.76
CA MET A 251 20.81 -9.25 -6.83
C MET A 251 21.75 -8.04 -6.99
N ASP A 252 22.14 -7.40 -5.90
CA ASP A 252 23.06 -6.25 -5.90
C ASP A 252 24.43 -6.64 -6.43
N SER A 253 24.93 -7.80 -6.03
CA SER A 253 26.17 -8.35 -6.55
C SER A 253 26.06 -8.60 -8.05
N ILE A 254 25.04 -9.32 -8.52
CA ILE A 254 24.84 -9.59 -9.95
C ILE A 254 24.72 -8.28 -10.75
N ARG A 255 23.97 -7.29 -10.25
CA ARG A 255 23.80 -5.98 -10.90
C ARG A 255 25.12 -5.22 -10.98
N SER A 256 25.96 -5.30 -9.95
CA SER A 256 27.31 -4.71 -9.96
C SER A 256 28.22 -5.35 -11.02
N TYR A 257 28.07 -6.66 -11.28
CA TYR A 257 28.87 -7.39 -12.28
C TYR A 257 28.39 -7.22 -13.74
N TYR A 258 27.08 -7.14 -13.97
CA TYR A 258 26.49 -7.23 -15.31
C TYR A 258 25.73 -5.97 -15.77
N ASN A 259 25.58 -4.96 -14.90
CA ASN A 259 24.75 -3.74 -15.04
C ASN A 259 23.24 -4.02 -15.14
N VAL A 260 22.85 -4.99 -15.97
CA VAL A 260 21.49 -5.52 -16.15
C VAL A 260 21.55 -7.04 -15.99
N ILE A 261 20.52 -7.62 -15.38
CA ILE A 261 20.38 -9.06 -15.21
C ILE A 261 19.80 -9.64 -16.51
N ASP A 262 20.58 -10.43 -17.25
CA ASP A 262 20.07 -11.13 -18.44
C ASP A 262 19.22 -12.35 -18.00
N GLU A 263 17.92 -12.30 -18.27
CA GLU A 263 16.96 -13.36 -17.96
C GLU A 263 17.31 -14.70 -18.63
N ARG A 264 18.07 -14.67 -19.74
CA ARG A 264 18.55 -15.90 -20.40
C ARG A 264 19.57 -16.64 -19.55
N ILE A 265 20.37 -15.90 -18.77
CA ILE A 265 21.47 -16.41 -17.94
C ILE A 265 20.93 -16.82 -16.56
N PHE A 266 20.11 -15.96 -15.96
CA PHE A 266 19.56 -16.17 -14.62
C PHE A 266 18.13 -16.69 -14.69
N GLN A 267 18.00 -17.94 -15.13
CA GLN A 267 16.74 -18.68 -15.12
C GLN A 267 16.34 -19.11 -13.70
N ASN A 268 15.17 -19.75 -13.55
CA ASN A 268 14.76 -20.35 -12.29
C ASN A 268 15.59 -21.61 -12.00
N PHE A 269 16.20 -21.68 -10.82
CA PHE A 269 17.01 -22.81 -10.38
C PHE A 269 16.26 -23.66 -9.35
N VAL A 270 16.46 -24.97 -9.35
CA VAL A 270 15.84 -25.88 -8.35
C VAL A 270 16.77 -26.09 -7.15
N THR A 271 18.09 -25.95 -7.37
CA THR A 271 19.09 -26.18 -6.33
C THR A 271 20.13 -25.06 -6.28
N VAL A 272 20.61 -24.76 -5.07
CA VAL A 272 21.69 -23.80 -4.83
C VAL A 272 22.97 -24.18 -5.58
N LYS A 273 23.21 -25.49 -5.81
CA LYS A 273 24.35 -25.98 -6.58
C LYS A 273 24.31 -25.50 -8.04
N GLN A 274 23.15 -25.60 -8.70
CA GLN A 274 22.99 -25.11 -10.08
C GLN A 274 23.30 -23.62 -10.18
N LEU A 275 22.77 -22.83 -9.24
CA LEU A 275 23.05 -21.39 -9.17
C LEU A 275 24.54 -21.10 -8.92
N LYS A 276 25.18 -21.81 -7.96
CA LYS A 276 26.63 -21.70 -7.70
C LYS A 276 27.46 -22.01 -8.94
N ASP A 277 27.08 -23.01 -9.72
CA ASP A 277 27.82 -23.40 -10.94
C ASP A 277 27.68 -22.37 -12.06
N VAL A 278 26.48 -21.79 -12.23
CA VAL A 278 26.29 -20.66 -13.17
C VAL A 278 27.10 -19.45 -12.72
N LEU A 279 27.02 -19.05 -11.45
CA LEU A 279 27.77 -17.93 -10.90
C LEU A 279 29.30 -18.12 -11.05
N ARG A 280 29.82 -19.33 -10.83
CA ARG A 280 31.25 -19.62 -11.02
C ARG A 280 31.70 -19.50 -12.47
N LYS A 281 30.91 -19.99 -13.43
CA LYS A 281 31.20 -19.83 -14.87
C LYS A 281 31.24 -18.35 -15.25
N GLN A 282 30.28 -17.61 -14.72
CA GLN A 282 30.12 -16.18 -14.92
C GLN A 282 31.31 -15.36 -14.35
N VAL A 283 31.74 -15.64 -13.11
CA VAL A 283 32.90 -14.99 -12.49
C VAL A 283 34.21 -15.29 -13.23
N LYS A 284 34.41 -16.52 -13.72
CA LYS A 284 35.60 -16.87 -14.53
C LYS A 284 35.68 -16.11 -15.85
N ALA A 285 34.53 -15.77 -16.44
CA ALA A 285 34.48 -15.04 -17.70
C ALA A 285 34.81 -13.54 -17.54
N LYS A 286 34.64 -12.96 -16.33
CA LYS A 286 34.92 -11.55 -16.02
C LYS A 286 35.59 -11.40 -14.64
N PRO A 287 36.94 -11.45 -14.56
CA PRO A 287 37.66 -11.48 -13.28
C PRO A 287 37.75 -10.15 -12.50
N ASN A 288 37.06 -9.08 -12.91
CA ASN A 288 37.18 -7.73 -12.30
C ASN A 288 36.39 -7.54 -10.99
N ALA A 289 36.16 -8.62 -10.25
CA ALA A 289 35.38 -8.66 -9.01
C ALA A 289 36.12 -8.04 -7.82
N LYS A 290 35.50 -7.07 -7.13
CA LYS A 290 35.88 -6.72 -5.75
C LYS A 290 35.55 -7.90 -4.82
N SER A 291 36.47 -8.27 -3.94
CA SER A 291 36.36 -9.43 -3.02
C SER A 291 35.10 -9.42 -2.13
N HIS A 292 34.62 -8.23 -1.74
CA HIS A 292 33.45 -8.06 -0.87
C HIS A 292 32.16 -8.66 -1.46
N HIS A 293 31.88 -8.44 -2.75
CA HIS A 293 30.67 -8.99 -3.39
C HIS A 293 30.65 -10.52 -3.41
N LEU A 294 31.82 -11.18 -3.43
CA LEU A 294 31.87 -12.64 -3.41
C LEU A 294 31.53 -13.20 -2.02
N GLN A 295 31.88 -12.47 -0.95
CA GLN A 295 31.51 -12.84 0.42
C GLN A 295 30.00 -12.72 0.62
N ASP A 296 29.40 -11.60 0.20
CA ASP A 296 27.97 -11.33 0.29
C ASP A 296 27.14 -12.37 -0.48
N VAL A 297 27.61 -12.77 -1.67
CA VAL A 297 26.99 -13.85 -2.47
C VAL A 297 27.05 -15.19 -1.74
N ASN A 298 28.17 -15.53 -1.10
CA ASN A 298 28.27 -16.80 -0.38
C ASN A 298 27.39 -16.83 0.87
N GLU A 299 27.29 -15.72 1.60
CA GLU A 299 26.39 -15.57 2.75
C GLU A 299 24.93 -15.74 2.31
N ALA A 300 24.49 -15.00 1.29
CA ALA A 300 23.15 -15.10 0.73
C ALA A 300 22.80 -16.54 0.27
N LEU A 301 23.74 -17.22 -0.40
CA LEU A 301 23.53 -18.60 -0.85
C LEU A 301 23.48 -19.60 0.30
N ASN A 302 24.17 -19.33 1.41
CA ASN A 302 24.12 -20.16 2.60
C ASN A 302 22.78 -20.01 3.32
N GLU A 303 22.28 -18.78 3.49
CA GLU A 303 20.95 -18.52 4.05
C GLU A 303 19.84 -19.19 3.23
N ILE A 304 19.86 -19.01 1.90
CA ILE A 304 18.90 -19.68 1.01
C ILE A 304 19.00 -21.20 1.15
N SER A 305 20.22 -21.75 1.25
CA SER A 305 20.43 -23.19 1.42
C SER A 305 19.86 -23.70 2.73
N GLU A 306 20.05 -22.96 3.82
CA GLU A 306 19.53 -23.32 5.15
C GLU A 306 18.00 -23.30 5.16
N VAL A 307 17.38 -22.26 4.61
CA VAL A 307 15.93 -22.15 4.45
C VAL A 307 15.38 -23.34 3.64
N ILE A 308 15.99 -23.67 2.50
CA ILE A 308 15.56 -24.79 1.66
C ILE A 308 15.69 -26.13 2.39
N GLN A 309 16.77 -26.34 3.15
CA GLN A 309 16.95 -27.58 3.92
C GLN A 309 15.88 -27.72 5.02
N LEU A 310 15.58 -26.64 5.73
CA LEU A 310 14.59 -26.64 6.80
C LEU A 310 13.17 -26.80 6.26
N ILE A 311 12.84 -26.18 5.11
CA ILE A 311 11.56 -26.41 4.43
C ILE A 311 11.44 -27.89 4.01
N LYS A 312 12.46 -28.46 3.35
CA LYS A 312 12.43 -29.88 2.94
C LYS A 312 12.31 -30.87 4.09
N LYS A 313 12.77 -30.49 5.30
CA LYS A 313 12.61 -31.30 6.50
C LYS A 313 11.16 -31.32 6.98
N ASN A 314 10.43 -30.22 6.81
CA ASN A 314 9.00 -30.14 7.07
C ASN A 314 8.24 -30.80 5.92
N ARG A 315 7.84 -32.07 6.11
CA ARG A 315 7.19 -32.90 5.08
C ARG A 315 5.82 -32.40 4.60
N ASP A 316 5.28 -31.35 5.23
CA ASP A 316 3.95 -30.79 4.94
C ASP A 316 3.99 -29.59 3.98
N SER A 317 5.15 -29.23 3.41
CA SER A 317 5.27 -28.14 2.44
C SER A 317 5.01 -28.61 1.00
N TYR A 318 3.90 -28.16 0.40
CA TYR A 318 3.49 -28.52 -0.97
C TYR A 318 4.06 -27.59 -2.06
N PHE A 319 4.79 -26.55 -1.68
CA PHE A 319 5.35 -25.62 -2.66
C PHE A 319 6.44 -26.28 -3.50
N LYS A 320 6.36 -26.07 -4.81
CA LYS A 320 7.52 -26.27 -5.67
C LYS A 320 8.52 -25.14 -5.42
N LEU A 321 9.65 -25.47 -4.79
CA LEU A 321 10.71 -24.50 -4.50
C LEU A 321 11.52 -24.16 -5.76
N LEU A 322 11.66 -22.87 -6.01
CA LEU A 322 12.46 -22.29 -7.09
C LEU A 322 13.34 -21.17 -6.52
N ILE A 323 14.59 -21.09 -6.97
CA ILE A 323 15.51 -19.99 -6.67
C ILE A 323 15.56 -19.11 -7.90
N CYS A 324 15.20 -17.83 -7.74
CA CYS A 324 15.00 -16.91 -8.83
C CYS A 324 15.87 -15.67 -8.59
N PRO A 325 17.13 -15.62 -9.08
CA PRO A 325 18.02 -14.48 -8.85
C PRO A 325 17.51 -13.15 -9.43
N ASN A 326 16.65 -13.24 -10.45
CA ASN A 326 15.96 -12.09 -11.06
C ASN A 326 14.61 -11.76 -10.39
N LEU A 327 14.27 -12.41 -9.28
CA LEU A 327 13.05 -12.08 -8.56
C LEU A 327 13.21 -10.68 -7.96
N ALA A 328 12.56 -9.72 -8.61
CA ALA A 328 12.58 -8.31 -8.23
C ALA A 328 11.17 -7.72 -8.41
N PHE A 329 10.59 -7.16 -7.35
CA PHE A 329 9.36 -6.34 -7.32
C PHE A 329 8.25 -6.72 -8.33
N ASP A 330 7.82 -5.83 -9.25
CA ASP A 330 8.43 -4.55 -9.68
C ASP A 330 8.50 -3.42 -8.61
N SER A 331 9.30 -2.40 -8.89
CA SER A 331 9.38 -1.10 -8.22
C SER A 331 8.03 -0.50 -7.83
N THR A 332 7.06 -0.43 -8.76
CA THR A 332 5.68 0.05 -8.53
C THR A 332 4.92 -0.75 -7.46
N ALA A 333 5.40 -1.95 -7.12
CA ALA A 333 4.82 -2.86 -6.14
C ALA A 333 5.59 -2.90 -4.80
N GLY A 334 6.27 -1.82 -4.39
CA GLY A 334 6.87 -1.74 -3.05
C GLY A 334 8.30 -2.30 -2.93
N GLN A 335 9.04 -2.42 -4.04
CA GLN A 335 10.31 -3.16 -4.09
C GLN A 335 11.37 -2.71 -3.07
N SER A 336 11.53 -1.39 -2.85
CA SER A 336 12.69 -0.85 -2.10
C SER A 336 12.59 -1.02 -0.58
N VAL A 337 11.67 -1.84 -0.09
CA VAL A 337 11.47 -2.04 1.35
C VAL A 337 12.32 -3.20 1.88
N TYR A 338 12.69 -4.17 1.05
CA TYR A 338 13.36 -5.38 1.55
C TYR A 338 14.89 -5.28 1.54
N SER A 339 15.49 -5.82 2.60
CA SER A 339 16.92 -5.95 2.84
C SER A 339 17.21 -7.37 3.38
N GLY A 340 17.67 -8.29 2.53
CA GLY A 340 17.94 -9.68 2.92
C GLY A 340 17.26 -10.71 2.01
N LEU A 341 16.82 -11.81 2.60
CA LEU A 341 16.04 -12.84 1.91
C LEU A 341 14.66 -12.31 1.51
N ILE A 342 14.28 -12.55 0.26
CA ILE A 342 12.98 -12.22 -0.31
C ILE A 342 12.34 -13.49 -0.89
N PHE A 343 11.02 -13.54 -0.84
CA PHE A 343 10.26 -14.66 -1.37
C PHE A 343 8.96 -14.20 -2.02
N GLN A 344 8.49 -15.00 -2.97
CA GLN A 344 7.23 -14.81 -3.64
C GLN A 344 6.54 -16.16 -3.80
N VAL A 345 5.25 -16.19 -3.52
CA VAL A 345 4.38 -17.33 -3.77
C VAL A 345 3.47 -16.98 -4.94
N ASP A 346 3.58 -17.76 -6.00
CA ASP A 346 2.79 -17.58 -7.21
C ASP A 346 2.04 -18.84 -7.60
N PHE A 347 0.86 -18.63 -8.15
CA PHE A 347 -0.02 -19.66 -8.66
C PHE A 347 0.00 -19.64 -10.18
N GLU A 348 0.37 -20.78 -10.78
CA GLU A 348 0.38 -20.97 -12.25
C GLU A 348 -0.86 -21.73 -12.70
N PHE A 349 -1.72 -21.09 -13.50
CA PHE A 349 -2.90 -21.74 -14.07
C PHE A 349 -2.84 -21.77 -15.59
N LEU A 350 -3.41 -22.83 -16.15
CA LEU A 350 -3.50 -23.00 -17.59
C LEU A 350 -4.64 -22.14 -18.14
N VAL A 351 -4.34 -21.23 -19.05
CA VAL A 351 -5.36 -20.55 -19.86
C VAL A 351 -5.47 -21.28 -21.19
N ARG A 352 -6.63 -21.88 -21.44
CA ARG A 352 -6.97 -22.36 -22.78
C ARG A 352 -7.48 -21.17 -23.59
N THR A 353 -6.62 -20.62 -24.46
CA THR A 353 -7.07 -19.66 -25.46
C THR A 353 -7.80 -20.42 -26.57
N PHE A 354 -8.96 -19.92 -26.99
CA PHE A 354 -9.82 -20.58 -27.98
C PHE A 354 -9.15 -20.77 -29.36
N ASP A 355 -8.09 -20.01 -29.66
CA ASP A 355 -7.52 -19.90 -31.01
C ASP A 355 -6.08 -20.39 -31.19
N SER A 356 -5.42 -20.95 -30.16
CA SER A 356 -4.03 -21.39 -30.34
C SER A 356 -3.75 -22.76 -29.75
N LYS A 357 -3.10 -23.61 -30.56
CA LYS A 357 -2.62 -24.96 -30.18
C LYS A 357 -1.36 -24.90 -29.29
N LYS A 358 -1.27 -23.83 -28.51
CA LYS A 358 -0.38 -23.62 -27.37
C LYS A 358 -0.94 -24.31 -26.13
N LYS A 359 -0.21 -24.13 -25.03
CA LYS A 359 -0.74 -23.97 -23.67
C LYS A 359 -0.08 -22.70 -23.09
N ASP A 360 -0.85 -21.63 -22.85
CA ASP A 360 -0.32 -20.43 -22.17
C ASP A 360 -0.57 -20.56 -20.66
N PHE A 361 0.50 -20.55 -19.88
CA PHE A 361 0.40 -20.48 -18.42
C PHE A 361 0.36 -19.01 -18.00
N LYS A 362 -0.73 -18.61 -17.32
CA LYS A 362 -0.75 -17.33 -16.62
C LYS A 362 -0.34 -17.54 -15.17
N ARG A 363 0.42 -16.58 -14.67
CA ARG A 363 0.87 -16.50 -13.28
C ARG A 363 0.06 -15.45 -12.55
N LYS A 364 -0.31 -15.73 -11.30
CA LYS A 364 -0.80 -14.73 -10.35
C LYS A 364 0.04 -14.80 -9.09
N ILE A 365 0.40 -13.64 -8.55
CA ILE A 365 1.11 -13.55 -7.28
C ILE A 365 0.08 -13.60 -6.17
N ILE A 366 0.23 -14.57 -5.26
CA ILE A 366 -0.67 -14.75 -4.11
C ILE A 366 -0.09 -14.05 -2.89
N ALA A 367 1.20 -14.24 -2.65
CA ALA A 367 1.89 -13.61 -1.54
C ALA A 367 3.31 -13.24 -1.93
N HIS A 368 3.85 -12.22 -1.28
CA HIS A 368 5.26 -11.85 -1.39
C HIS A 368 5.75 -11.33 -0.05
N GLY A 369 7.05 -11.43 0.20
CA GLY A 369 7.60 -11.02 1.48
C GLY A 369 9.11 -11.05 1.50
N GLY A 370 9.65 -10.70 2.66
CA GLY A 370 11.08 -10.62 2.88
C GLY A 370 11.45 -9.90 4.16
N GLN A 371 12.76 -9.81 4.38
CA GLN A 371 13.35 -9.06 5.48
C GLN A 371 13.43 -7.57 5.12
N TYR A 372 13.24 -6.65 6.07
CA TYR A 372 13.18 -5.20 5.80
C TYR A 372 13.82 -4.34 6.90
N ASN A 373 14.88 -4.86 7.53
CA ASN A 373 15.62 -4.19 8.60
C ASN A 373 16.07 -2.77 8.21
N GLU A 374 16.63 -2.60 7.01
CA GLU A 374 17.24 -1.33 6.59
C GLU A 374 16.22 -0.18 6.56
N VAL A 375 14.94 -0.46 6.29
CA VAL A 375 13.89 0.57 6.27
C VAL A 375 13.58 1.08 7.66
N ILE A 376 13.57 0.18 8.65
CA ILE A 376 13.39 0.58 10.05
C ILE A 376 14.58 1.43 10.49
N GLU A 377 15.80 1.01 10.17
CA GLU A 377 17.02 1.77 10.47
C GLU A 377 17.04 3.15 9.79
N GLN A 378 16.54 3.24 8.55
CA GLN A 378 16.41 4.52 7.84
C GLN A 378 15.47 5.47 8.60
N PHE A 379 14.30 4.98 9.02
CA PHE A 379 13.38 5.77 9.83
C PHE A 379 13.97 6.13 11.19
N GLU A 380 14.67 5.20 11.86
CA GLU A 380 15.36 5.48 13.12
C GLU A 380 16.39 6.60 12.96
N ARG A 381 17.17 6.61 11.87
CA ARG A 381 18.11 7.70 11.55
C ARG A 381 17.39 9.03 11.37
N ASP A 382 16.28 9.03 10.62
CA ASP A 382 15.47 10.22 10.38
C ASP A 382 14.90 10.80 11.70
N PHE A 383 14.56 9.96 12.68
CA PHE A 383 14.11 10.40 14.02
C PHE A 383 15.24 10.76 14.97
N SER A 384 16.39 10.09 14.89
CA SER A 384 17.53 10.26 15.81
C SER A 384 18.16 11.66 15.78
N VAL A 385 17.94 12.45 14.72
CA VAL A 385 18.26 13.88 14.67
C VAL A 385 17.60 14.65 15.83
N THR A 386 16.53 14.10 16.44
CA THR A 386 15.78 14.73 17.53
C THR A 386 15.99 14.10 18.92
N ASN A 387 16.62 12.93 19.04
CA ASN A 387 16.84 12.27 20.34
C ASN A 387 18.04 11.31 20.33
N SER A 388 18.97 11.50 21.27
CA SER A 388 20.07 10.57 21.55
C SER A 388 19.55 9.31 22.23
N ARG A 389 19.44 8.19 21.49
CA ARG A 389 19.19 6.85 22.05
C ARG A 389 20.47 6.02 22.04
N SER A 390 20.62 5.16 23.06
CA SER A 390 21.89 4.63 23.52
C SER A 390 21.97 3.09 23.55
N ASP A 391 21.34 2.36 22.62
CA ASP A 391 21.53 0.91 22.52
C ASP A 391 21.46 0.42 21.06
N ASP A 392 22.62 0.03 20.53
CA ASP A 392 22.85 -0.60 19.21
C ASP A 392 22.22 -2.01 19.17
N THR A 393 20.89 -2.06 19.23
CA THR A 393 20.14 -3.31 19.15
C THR A 393 19.65 -3.52 17.73
N HIS A 394 20.38 -4.33 16.96
CA HIS A 394 19.92 -4.73 15.63
C HIS A 394 18.56 -5.44 15.73
N LEU A 395 17.59 -4.97 14.96
CA LEU A 395 16.27 -5.56 14.83
C LEU A 395 16.24 -6.50 13.63
N ILE A 396 15.57 -7.64 13.79
CA ILE A 396 15.19 -8.52 12.69
C ILE A 396 13.71 -8.28 12.42
N ALA A 397 13.41 -7.81 11.22
CA ALA A 397 12.07 -7.52 10.74
C ALA A 397 11.81 -8.32 9.47
N VAL A 398 10.87 -9.27 9.55
CA VAL A 398 10.48 -10.12 8.42
C VAL A 398 8.96 -10.06 8.27
N GLY A 399 8.49 -9.99 7.04
CA GLY A 399 7.05 -9.92 6.78
C GLY A 399 6.63 -10.52 5.46
N ALA A 400 5.34 -10.84 5.36
CA ALA A 400 4.65 -11.24 4.14
C ALA A 400 3.43 -10.35 3.89
N THR A 401 3.09 -10.16 2.63
CA THR A 401 1.88 -9.49 2.17
C THR A 401 1.14 -10.47 1.27
N ILE A 402 -0.13 -10.72 1.57
CA ILE A 402 -1.02 -11.58 0.79
C ILE A 402 -1.98 -10.68 0.02
N ASP A 403 -2.11 -10.92 -1.28
CA ASP A 403 -3.10 -10.29 -2.15
C ASP A 403 -4.43 -11.04 -2.00
N LEU A 404 -5.35 -10.42 -1.24
CA LEU A 404 -6.63 -11.05 -0.92
C LEU A 404 -7.55 -11.15 -2.13
N GLU A 405 -7.44 -10.22 -3.08
CA GLU A 405 -8.25 -10.25 -4.29
C GLU A 405 -7.87 -11.40 -5.19
N ASN A 406 -6.57 -11.68 -5.33
CA ASN A 406 -6.13 -12.84 -6.10
C ASN A 406 -6.59 -14.16 -5.45
N VAL A 407 -6.54 -14.28 -4.12
CA VAL A 407 -7.06 -15.46 -3.41
C VAL A 407 -8.56 -15.62 -3.62
N VAL A 408 -9.35 -14.56 -3.42
CA VAL A 408 -10.80 -14.58 -3.61
C VAL A 408 -11.17 -14.92 -5.06
N ASN A 409 -10.47 -14.33 -6.04
CA ASN A 409 -10.70 -14.63 -7.45
C ASN A 409 -10.35 -16.08 -7.81
N CYS A 410 -9.37 -16.70 -7.14
CA CYS A 410 -9.06 -18.12 -7.33
C CYS A 410 -10.16 -19.03 -6.75
N GLU A 411 -10.65 -18.72 -5.54
CA GLU A 411 -11.74 -19.47 -4.91
C GLU A 411 -13.05 -19.35 -5.68
N LEU A 412 -13.37 -18.16 -6.19
CA LEU A 412 -14.54 -17.95 -7.04
C LEU A 412 -14.46 -18.75 -8.34
N ALA A 413 -13.28 -18.82 -8.97
CA ALA A 413 -13.09 -19.54 -10.22
C ALA A 413 -13.24 -21.07 -10.07
N ASP A 414 -12.95 -21.62 -8.88
CA ASP A 414 -13.19 -23.02 -8.55
C ASP A 414 -14.70 -23.29 -8.34
N LYS A 415 -15.38 -22.35 -7.68
CA LYS A 415 -16.83 -22.42 -7.40
C LYS A 415 -17.73 -22.10 -8.59
N ASP A 416 -17.30 -21.40 -9.63
CA ASP A 416 -18.12 -21.15 -10.82
C ASP A 416 -18.59 -22.45 -11.55
N GLY A 417 -18.01 -23.62 -11.20
CA GLY A 417 -18.51 -24.94 -11.58
C GLY A 417 -19.74 -25.42 -10.78
N GLU A 418 -19.97 -24.88 -9.58
CA GLU A 418 -21.06 -25.19 -8.67
C GLU A 418 -21.87 -23.91 -8.42
N LYS A 419 -23.01 -23.76 -9.11
CA LYS A 419 -23.93 -22.62 -8.91
C LYS A 419 -24.60 -22.67 -7.53
N GLU A 420 -23.87 -22.36 -6.47
CA GLU A 420 -24.44 -22.03 -5.18
C GLU A 420 -24.52 -20.51 -5.04
N VAL A 421 -25.74 -19.99 -5.14
CA VAL A 421 -26.03 -18.59 -4.84
C VAL A 421 -25.96 -18.45 -3.32
N TYR A 422 -24.84 -17.99 -2.78
CA TYR A 422 -24.76 -17.61 -1.37
C TYR A 422 -25.61 -16.35 -1.13
N GLY A 423 -26.87 -16.58 -0.78
CA GLY A 423 -27.66 -15.59 -0.05
C GLY A 423 -27.00 -15.31 1.29
N SER A 424 -27.04 -14.06 1.74
CA SER A 424 -26.68 -13.67 3.11
C SER A 424 -27.20 -14.69 4.12
N GLU A 425 -26.37 -15.14 5.06
CA GLU A 425 -26.82 -15.93 6.22
C GLU A 425 -27.90 -15.12 6.94
N VAL A 426 -29.16 -15.48 6.72
CA VAL A 426 -30.28 -14.97 7.49
C VAL A 426 -30.68 -16.12 8.41
N ASP A 427 -30.28 -16.04 9.67
CA ASP A 427 -30.59 -17.07 10.67
C ASP A 427 -32.10 -17.13 10.95
N VAL A 428 -32.77 -15.97 10.94
CA VAL A 428 -34.20 -15.84 11.21
C VAL A 428 -34.79 -14.76 10.31
N ILE A 429 -35.77 -15.13 9.49
CA ILE A 429 -36.67 -14.19 8.83
C ILE A 429 -37.93 -14.09 9.68
N ILE A 430 -38.08 -12.99 10.40
CA ILE A 430 -39.35 -12.68 11.08
C ILE A 430 -40.28 -12.08 10.03
N TRP A 431 -41.30 -12.85 9.62
CA TRP A 431 -42.33 -12.41 8.69
C TRP A 431 -43.70 -12.43 9.36
N CYS A 432 -44.50 -11.39 9.13
CA CYS A 432 -45.87 -11.26 9.62
C CYS A 432 -46.80 -11.09 8.42
N SER A 433 -47.78 -11.98 8.27
CA SER A 433 -48.84 -11.88 7.27
C SER A 433 -50.13 -11.38 7.93
N GLU A 434 -50.24 -10.08 8.16
CA GLU A 434 -51.55 -9.47 8.43
C GLU A 434 -51.96 -8.68 7.19
N GLU A 435 -52.81 -9.32 6.37
CA GLU A 435 -53.76 -8.56 5.57
C GLU A 435 -54.68 -7.85 6.56
N ILE A 436 -54.56 -6.53 6.62
CA ILE A 436 -55.51 -5.67 7.32
C ILE A 436 -56.84 -5.84 6.58
N SER A 437 -57.72 -6.71 7.07
CA SER A 437 -59.12 -6.70 6.68
C SER A 437 -59.70 -5.36 7.12
N SER A 438 -59.90 -4.46 6.16
CA SER A 438 -60.62 -3.22 6.36
C SER A 438 -62.10 -3.52 6.54
N ASP A 439 -62.50 -3.91 7.76
CA ASP A 439 -63.88 -3.85 8.22
C ASP A 439 -63.97 -2.83 9.35
N VAL A 440 -64.22 -1.58 8.97
CA VAL A 440 -64.92 -0.56 9.77
C VAL A 440 -65.96 0.11 8.89
#